data_AF-A0A2Y9BCG7-F1
#
_entry.id   AF-A0A2Y9BCG7-F1
#
_cell.length_a   1.000
_cell.length_b   1.000
_cell.length_c   1.000
_cell.angle_alpha   90.00
_cell.angle_beta   90.00
_cell.angle_gamma   90.00
#
_symmetry.space_group_name_H-M   'P 1'
#
loop_
_entity.id
_entity.type
_entity.pdbx_description
1 polymer ?
#
loop_
_entity_poly.entity_id
_entity_poly.type
_entity_poly.pdbx_seq_one_letter_code
_entity_poly.pdbx_strand_id
1 'polypeptide(L)'
;MHPRLGTLDDFDHLVGRAHEAGLRVLIDQVFNHTSTESPWLHRSLMRDPAYEDYYVWRDPKPDGTAPNNWLSLFGPPAWTWNHQRQQYYLHNFLSARCALLPTATFFR
;
A
#
# COMPACT_ATOMS: atom_id res chain seq x y z
N MET A 1 -14.90 6.82 1.18
CA MET A 1 -15.59 5.60 0.70
C MET A 1 -15.35 5.43 -0.79
N HIS A 2 -15.32 4.19 -1.30
CA HIS A 2 -15.30 3.95 -2.74
C HIS A 2 -16.66 4.39 -3.34
N PRO A 3 -16.73 5.13 -4.47
CA PRO A 3 -17.99 5.74 -4.93
C PRO A 3 -19.16 4.77 -5.11
N ARG A 4 -18.89 3.52 -5.51
CA ARG A 4 -19.93 2.47 -5.66
C ARG A 4 -20.54 1.99 -4.33
N LEU A 5 -19.94 2.33 -3.19
CA LEU A 5 -20.40 1.94 -1.85
C LEU A 5 -21.16 3.06 -1.13
N GLY A 6 -21.28 4.25 -1.74
CA GLY A 6 -21.90 5.43 -1.14
C GLY A 6 -20.89 6.42 -0.56
N THR A 7 -21.40 7.29 0.31
CA THR A 7 -20.69 8.38 0.98
C THR A 7 -20.21 7.98 2.38
N LEU A 8 -19.51 8.88 3.07
CA LEU A 8 -19.21 8.69 4.49
C LEU A 8 -20.48 8.84 5.34
N ASP A 9 -21.39 9.74 4.98
CA ASP A 9 -22.67 9.92 5.69
C ASP A 9 -23.53 8.64 5.62
N ASP A 10 -23.52 7.93 4.49
CA ASP A 10 -24.19 6.64 4.35
C ASP A 10 -23.59 5.58 5.30
N PHE A 11 -22.27 5.61 5.48
CA PHE A 11 -21.58 4.73 6.42
C PHE A 11 -21.92 5.08 7.88
N ASP A 12 -21.94 6.37 8.22
CA ASP A 12 -22.32 6.84 9.56
C ASP A 12 -23.75 6.44 9.89
N HIS A 13 -24.66 6.56 8.92
CA HIS A 13 -26.04 6.08 9.06
C HIS A 13 -26.10 4.56 9.29
N LEU A 14 -25.34 3.76 8.52
CA LEU A 14 -25.24 2.31 8.72
C LEU A 14 -24.77 1.96 10.14
N VAL A 15 -23.72 2.64 10.62
CA VAL A 15 -23.17 2.42 11.95
C VAL A 15 -24.19 2.79 13.03
N GLY A 16 -24.88 3.93 12.90
CA GLY A 16 -25.93 4.34 13.82
C GLY A 16 -27.05 3.30 13.94
N ARG A 17 -27.56 2.82 12.80
CA ARG A 17 -28.61 1.78 12.75
C ARG A 17 -28.15 0.45 13.36
N ALA A 18 -26.90 0.05 13.14
CA ALA A 18 -26.34 -1.15 13.75
C ALA A 18 -26.29 -1.02 15.28
N HIS A 19 -25.86 0.14 15.80
CA HIS A 19 -25.81 0.39 17.24
C HIS A 19 -27.19 0.43 17.90
N GLU A 20 -28.19 1.04 17.25
CA GLU A 20 -29.60 1.00 17.70
C GLU A 20 -30.12 -0.44 17.84
N ALA A 21 -29.65 -1.35 16.97
CA ALA A 21 -29.98 -2.77 17.01
C ALA A 21 -29.11 -3.58 18.01
N GLY A 22 -28.24 -2.94 18.80
CA GLY A 22 -27.34 -3.60 19.74
C GLY A 22 -26.18 -4.36 19.07
N LEU A 23 -25.92 -4.12 17.78
CA LEU A 23 -24.81 -4.72 17.04
C LEU A 23 -23.54 -3.88 17.19
N ARG A 24 -22.38 -4.50 16.99
CA ARG A 24 -21.09 -3.80 16.85
C ARG A 24 -20.62 -3.89 15.41
N VAL A 25 -20.00 -2.83 14.91
CA VAL A 25 -19.43 -2.77 13.56
C VAL A 25 -17.91 -2.97 13.66
N LEU A 26 -17.41 -4.01 13.00
CA LEU A 26 -15.98 -4.24 12.77
C LEU A 26 -15.67 -3.96 11.31
N ILE A 27 -14.60 -3.21 11.06
CA ILE A 27 -14.14 -2.90 9.70
C ILE A 27 -12.78 -3.52 9.45
N ASP A 28 -12.57 -3.93 8.20
CA ASP A 28 -11.25 -4.39 7.74
C ASP A 28 -10.31 -3.19 7.59
N GLN A 29 -9.03 -3.41 7.90
CA GLN A 29 -7.97 -2.43 7.78
C GLN A 29 -6.74 -3.06 7.13
N VAL A 30 -6.34 -2.51 5.99
CA VAL A 30 -5.19 -3.01 5.22
C VAL A 30 -4.00 -2.06 5.42
N PHE A 31 -3.14 -2.38 6.39
CA PHE A 31 -1.96 -1.57 6.71
C PHE A 31 -0.67 -2.01 6.02
N ASN A 32 -0.66 -3.17 5.36
CA ASN A 32 0.56 -3.72 4.78
C ASN A 32 0.98 -3.02 3.47
N HIS A 33 0.03 -2.50 2.70
CA HIS A 33 0.28 -2.03 1.34
C HIS A 33 -0.78 -1.04 0.85
N THR A 34 -0.46 -0.28 -0.20
CA THR A 34 -1.43 0.56 -0.91
C THR A 34 -1.53 0.18 -2.38
N SER A 35 -2.56 0.68 -3.08
CA SER A 35 -2.59 0.68 -4.54
C SER A 35 -1.38 1.41 -5.12
N THR A 36 -0.93 1.04 -6.33
CA THR A 36 0.02 1.83 -7.12
C THR A 36 -0.56 3.19 -7.55
N GLU A 37 -1.89 3.35 -7.49
CA GLU A 37 -2.58 4.62 -7.71
C GLU A 37 -2.56 5.55 -6.48
N SER A 38 -2.02 5.08 -5.35
CA SER A 38 -1.97 5.89 -4.12
C SER A 38 -1.18 7.19 -4.33
N PRO A 39 -1.70 8.34 -3.87
CA PRO A 39 -0.95 9.59 -3.87
C PRO A 39 0.38 9.49 -3.11
N TRP A 40 0.45 8.65 -2.07
CA TRP A 40 1.68 8.44 -1.31
C TRP A 40 2.75 7.76 -2.16
N LEU A 41 2.38 6.79 -3.00
CA LEU A 41 3.36 6.14 -3.87
C LEU A 41 3.88 7.13 -4.91
N HIS A 42 3.00 7.94 -5.49
CA HIS A 42 3.41 8.98 -6.45
C HIS A 42 4.38 9.98 -5.84
N ARG A 43 4.13 10.44 -4.60
CA ARG A 43 5.05 11.32 -3.86
C ARG A 43 6.38 10.62 -3.54
N SER A 44 6.31 9.36 -3.12
CA SER A 44 7.50 8.54 -2.90
C SER A 44 8.31 8.39 -4.19
N LEU A 45 7.69 8.09 -5.34
CA LEU A 45 8.37 8.01 -6.65
C LEU A 45 9.14 9.29 -7.00
N MET A 46 8.61 10.45 -6.63
CA MET A 46 9.23 11.76 -6.81
C MET A 46 10.28 12.11 -5.74
N ARG A 47 10.55 11.21 -4.78
CA ARG A 47 11.41 11.46 -3.61
C ARG A 47 11.00 12.70 -2.82
N ASP A 48 9.69 12.90 -2.66
CA ASP A 48 9.17 13.89 -1.71
C ASP A 48 9.71 13.54 -0.30
N PRO A 49 10.43 14.43 0.40
CA PRO A 49 11.07 14.13 1.69
C PRO A 49 10.10 13.63 2.78
N ALA A 50 8.81 13.96 2.67
CA ALA A 50 7.80 13.47 3.61
C ALA A 50 7.37 12.02 3.32
N TYR A 51 7.52 11.55 2.08
CA TYR A 51 7.03 10.24 1.60
C TYR A 51 8.11 9.33 1.03
N GLU A 52 9.36 9.79 0.93
CA GLU A 52 10.44 9.08 0.24
C GLU A 52 10.61 7.64 0.76
N ASP A 53 10.46 7.48 2.09
CA ASP A 53 10.64 6.21 2.80
C ASP A 53 9.33 5.48 3.11
N TYR A 54 8.17 5.94 2.62
CA TYR A 54 6.88 5.27 2.92
C TYR A 54 6.79 3.84 2.38
N TYR A 55 7.60 3.50 1.38
CA TYR A 55 7.58 2.18 0.72
C TYR A 55 8.95 1.52 0.77
N VAL A 56 8.95 0.21 0.61
CA VAL A 56 10.19 -0.58 0.60
C VAL A 56 10.85 -0.50 -0.77
N TRP A 57 11.80 0.43 -0.90
CA TRP A 57 12.65 0.61 -2.08
C TRP A 57 14.02 -0.03 -1.89
N ARG A 58 14.55 -0.64 -2.95
CA ARG A 58 15.90 -1.20 -2.99
C ARG A 58 16.54 -1.02 -4.36
N ASP A 59 17.84 -0.74 -4.34
CA ASP A 59 18.66 -0.70 -5.54
C ASP A 59 18.76 -2.10 -6.16
N PRO A 60 18.95 -2.19 -7.50
CA PRO A 60 19.19 -3.47 -8.14
C PRO A 60 20.55 -4.03 -7.67
N LYS A 61 20.73 -5.34 -7.84
CA LYS A 61 22.08 -5.93 -7.75
C LYS A 61 22.99 -5.38 -8.87
N PRO A 62 24.32 -5.55 -8.79
CA PRO A 62 25.25 -5.09 -9.83
C PRO A 62 24.94 -5.61 -11.24
N ASP A 63 24.29 -6.78 -11.36
CA ASP A 63 23.84 -7.37 -12.62
C ASP A 63 22.47 -6.86 -13.10
N GLY A 64 21.89 -5.90 -12.40
CA GLY A 64 20.57 -5.33 -12.69
C GLY A 64 19.39 -6.13 -12.13
N THR A 65 19.63 -7.28 -11.48
CA THR A 65 18.53 -8.15 -11.00
C THR A 65 17.97 -7.71 -9.65
N ALA A 66 16.84 -8.31 -9.27
CA ALA A 66 16.15 -8.02 -8.02
C ALA A 66 17.04 -8.26 -6.76
N PRO A 67 16.79 -7.54 -5.65
CA PRO A 67 17.61 -7.61 -4.43
C PRO A 67 17.73 -9.01 -3.84
N ASN A 68 16.69 -9.84 -3.95
CA ASN A 68 16.68 -11.23 -3.51
C ASN A 68 15.69 -12.06 -4.35
N ASN A 69 15.54 -13.34 -4.01
CA ASN A 69 14.67 -14.29 -4.71
C ASN A 69 13.27 -14.40 -4.09
N TRP A 70 12.80 -13.42 -3.33
CA TRP A 70 11.46 -13.46 -2.75
C TRP A 70 10.38 -13.50 -3.82
N LEU A 71 9.38 -14.34 -3.59
CA LEU A 71 8.20 -14.48 -4.43
C LEU A 71 7.02 -13.78 -3.76
N SER A 72 6.18 -13.17 -4.57
CA SER A 72 4.86 -12.73 -4.12
C SER A 72 3.99 -13.95 -3.80
N LEU A 73 2.93 -13.75 -3.02
CA LEU A 73 1.97 -14.79 -2.68
C LEU A 73 1.37 -15.47 -3.92
N PHE A 74 1.31 -14.78 -5.06
CA PHE A 74 0.72 -15.29 -6.29
C PHE A 74 1.72 -16.00 -7.21
N GLY A 75 3.00 -16.10 -6.82
CA GLY A 75 4.04 -16.86 -7.53
C GLY A 75 5.12 -16.03 -8.23
N PRO A 76 4.81 -14.92 -8.94
CA PRO A 76 5.83 -14.07 -9.56
C PRO A 76 6.81 -13.47 -8.54
N PRO A 77 8.00 -12.99 -8.97
CA PRO A 77 8.92 -12.26 -8.11
C PRO A 77 8.23 -11.13 -7.33
N ALA A 78 8.62 -10.93 -6.06
CA ALA A 78 8.04 -9.91 -5.18
C ALA A 78 8.58 -8.49 -5.44
N TRP A 79 9.46 -8.33 -6.42
CA TRP A 79 10.14 -7.07 -6.73
C TRP A 79 9.80 -6.63 -8.15
N THR A 80 9.27 -5.42 -8.29
CA THR A 80 9.00 -4.80 -9.59
C THR A 80 9.92 -3.59 -9.77
N TRP A 81 10.59 -3.52 -10.92
CA TRP A 81 11.44 -2.39 -11.29
C TRP A 81 10.61 -1.16 -11.62
N ASN A 82 10.98 0.00 -11.07
CA ASN A 82 10.36 1.26 -11.43
C ASN A 82 11.35 2.16 -12.21
N HIS A 83 11.01 2.47 -13.47
CA HIS A 83 11.87 3.27 -14.36
C HIS A 83 12.01 4.74 -13.95
N GLN A 84 11.06 5.30 -13.21
CA GLN A 84 11.16 6.69 -12.76
C GLN A 84 12.11 6.82 -11.58
N ARG A 85 11.95 5.94 -10.59
CA ARG A 85 12.76 5.95 -9.37
C ARG A 85 14.10 5.23 -9.50
N GLN A 86 14.25 4.41 -10.55
CA GLN A 86 15.42 3.57 -10.83
C GLN A 86 15.73 2.62 -9.66
N GLN A 87 14.67 2.07 -9.05
CA GLN A 87 14.75 1.15 -7.93
C GLN A 87 13.67 0.07 -8.05
N TYR A 88 13.88 -1.05 -7.39
CA TYR A 88 12.85 -2.05 -7.15
C TYR A 88 11.97 -1.65 -5.97
N TYR A 89 10.65 -1.83 -6.11
CA TYR A 89 9.73 -1.81 -4.97
C TYR A 89 9.24 -3.21 -4.62
N LEU A 90 9.02 -3.45 -3.32
CA LEU A 90 8.47 -4.70 -2.83
C LEU A 90 6.94 -4.73 -2.96
N HIS A 91 6.42 -5.89 -3.35
CA HIS A 91 5.00 -6.24 -3.23
C HIS A 91 4.85 -7.71 -2.80
N ASN A 92 4.18 -7.93 -1.67
CA ASN A 92 3.90 -9.29 -1.19
C ASN A 92 2.76 -9.96 -1.98
N PHE A 93 1.96 -9.17 -2.68
CA PHE A 93 0.78 -9.59 -3.43
C PHE A 93 0.95 -9.23 -4.91
N LEU A 94 -0.09 -8.69 -5.55
CA LEU A 94 0.00 -8.17 -6.92
C LEU A 94 1.00 -7.01 -6.98
N SER A 95 1.65 -6.81 -8.13
CA SER A 95 2.54 -5.65 -8.36
C SER A 95 1.84 -4.30 -8.18
N ALA A 96 0.51 -4.26 -8.36
CA ALA A 96 -0.34 -3.10 -8.06
C ALA A 96 -0.53 -2.81 -6.54
N ARG A 97 0.06 -3.64 -5.65
CA ARG A 97 -0.05 -3.54 -4.19
C ARG A 97 1.34 -3.32 -3.57
N CYS A 98 1.79 -2.07 -3.57
CA CYS A 98 3.13 -1.70 -3.10
C CYS A 98 3.22 -1.74 -1.56
N ALA A 99 4.21 -2.45 -1.03
CA ALA A 99 4.37 -2.65 0.40
C ALA A 99 4.85 -1.37 1.10
N LEU A 100 4.15 -1.01 2.18
CA LEU A 100 4.55 0.10 3.04
C LEU A 100 5.75 -0.31 3.89
N LEU A 101 6.64 0.65 4.19
CA LEU A 101 7.70 0.48 5.17
C LEU A 101 7.14 0.81 6.56
N PRO A 102 7.00 -0.16 7.48
CA PRO A 102 6.33 0.06 8.76
C PRO A 102 7.00 1.13 9.63
N THR A 103 8.32 1.24 9.57
CA THR A 103 9.10 2.20 10.36
C THR A 103 8.92 3.65 9.91
N ALA A 104 8.49 3.89 8.67
CA ALA A 104 8.35 5.24 8.12
C ALA A 104 6.92 5.79 8.19
N THR A 105 5.91 4.91 8.27
CA THR A 105 4.50 5.28 7.99
C THR A 105 3.68 5.59 9.25
N PHE A 106 4.06 5.04 10.42
CA PHE A 106 3.25 5.13 11.65
C PHE A 106 3.96 5.76 12.87
N PHE A 107 5.25 6.10 12.74
CA PHE A 107 6.07 6.60 13.84
C PHE A 107 6.77 7.94 13.55
N ARG A 108 6.19 8.75 12.64
CA ARG A 108 6.56 10.16 12.46
C ARG A 108 5.55 11.07 13.14
#